data_AF-A0A914FF67-F1
#
_entry.id   AF-A0A914FF67-F1
#
_cell.length_a   1.000
_cell.length_b   1.000
_cell.length_c   1.000
_cell.angle_alpha   90.00
_cell.angle_beta   90.00
_cell.angle_gamma   90.00
#
_symmetry.space_group_name_H-M   'P 1'
#
loop_
_entity.id
_entity.type
_entity.pdbx_description
1 polymer ?
#
loop_
_entity_poly.entity_id
_entity_poly.type
_entity_poly.pdbx_seq_one_letter_code
_entity_poly.pdbx_strand_id
1 'polypeptide(L)'
;MKSLLFSLIFFLFISIKFSTSEFTEDFRIFLKENYGEAVANKSERRDMGQGMIKQLLGGYTSGELYATTYADGGITPFWSKPMYCADVKQVRDFIKQVHEYTNSSVDVIGYSMGTAISRKALLGGRCVDTGEDLGPPLTDIVDTFIGVAGVARGYEQCPTSFPACNLVNGMNCGSRYLEDVNSKDAKYEGQHSFYIYSMDDTVIGTQCCGHLCPEVKNADGFSQHRVHNHGSILTETKDIQYEMFVNHKVIKPKSAF
;
A
#
# COMPACT_ATOMS: atom_id res chain seq x y z
N MET A 1 49.09 -43.46 -30.31
CA MET A 1 48.00 -43.38 -31.31
C MET A 1 46.71 -43.25 -30.53
N LYS A 2 46.08 -42.07 -30.55
CA LYS A 2 44.97 -41.66 -29.67
C LYS A 2 43.68 -42.37 -30.09
N SER A 3 42.97 -42.99 -29.16
CA SER A 3 41.57 -43.38 -29.37
C SER A 3 40.64 -42.20 -29.09
N LEU A 4 39.63 -42.08 -29.94
CA LEU A 4 38.51 -41.15 -29.93
C LEU A 4 37.71 -41.25 -28.61
N LEU A 5 37.45 -40.12 -27.94
CA LEU A 5 36.22 -39.30 -28.00
C LEU A 5 34.96 -40.00 -27.45
N PHE A 6 34.48 -39.55 -26.29
CA PHE A 6 33.11 -39.02 -26.12
C PHE A 6 33.05 -38.25 -24.79
N SER A 7 32.96 -36.92 -24.87
CA SER A 7 32.37 -36.10 -23.81
C SER A 7 31.55 -35.04 -24.52
N LEU A 8 30.27 -35.38 -24.67
CA LEU A 8 29.24 -34.47 -25.14
C LEU A 8 29.00 -33.46 -24.00
N ILE A 9 29.65 -32.29 -24.07
CA ILE A 9 29.34 -31.19 -23.15
C ILE A 9 28.07 -30.54 -23.68
N PHE A 10 26.95 -30.85 -23.04
CA PHE A 10 25.69 -30.17 -23.23
C PHE A 10 25.84 -28.77 -22.62
N PHE A 11 26.12 -27.76 -23.44
CA PHE A 11 25.93 -26.37 -23.02
C PHE A 11 24.43 -26.11 -22.94
N LEU A 12 23.87 -26.51 -21.80
CA LEU A 12 22.52 -26.13 -21.38
C LEU A 12 22.60 -24.65 -20.96
N PHE A 13 22.77 -23.74 -21.94
CA PHE A 13 22.36 -22.34 -21.79
C PHE A 13 20.82 -22.29 -21.81
N ILE A 14 20.19 -23.02 -20.88
CA ILE A 14 18.82 -22.69 -20.50
C ILE A 14 18.96 -21.47 -19.60
N SER A 15 18.82 -20.33 -20.28
CA SER A 15 18.24 -19.10 -19.78
C SER A 15 17.67 -19.29 -18.38
N ILE A 16 18.44 -18.81 -17.41
CA ILE A 16 18.04 -18.63 -16.02
C ILE A 16 16.79 -17.75 -16.05
N LYS A 17 15.62 -18.37 -16.18
CA LYS A 17 14.35 -17.71 -15.87
C LYS A 17 14.22 -17.71 -14.34
N PHE A 18 15.04 -16.90 -13.69
CA PHE A 18 14.69 -16.42 -12.35
C PHE A 18 13.67 -15.30 -12.55
N SER A 19 12.43 -15.73 -12.76
CA SER A 19 11.26 -14.88 -12.62
C SER A 19 10.99 -14.78 -11.11
N THR A 20 11.84 -14.01 -10.42
CA THR A 20 11.56 -13.45 -9.10
C THR A 20 10.92 -12.09 -9.35
N SER A 21 9.78 -11.75 -8.74
CA SER A 21 9.27 -10.36 -8.81
C SER A 21 10.22 -9.46 -8.06
N GLU A 22 11.21 -8.99 -8.80
CA GLU A 22 12.14 -7.92 -8.49
C GLU A 22 11.49 -6.63 -9.01
N PHE A 23 11.83 -5.47 -8.45
CA PHE A 23 11.62 -4.24 -9.20
C PHE A 23 12.23 -4.40 -10.60
N THR A 24 11.75 -3.62 -11.57
CA THR A 24 12.45 -3.59 -12.85
C THR A 24 13.93 -3.27 -12.59
N GLU A 25 14.83 -3.96 -13.29
CA GLU A 25 16.27 -3.92 -13.00
C GLU A 25 16.80 -2.47 -12.99
N ASP A 26 16.27 -1.64 -13.88
CA ASP A 26 16.54 -0.22 -13.96
C ASP A 26 16.09 0.57 -12.72
N PHE A 27 14.90 0.30 -12.17
CA PHE A 27 14.47 0.94 -10.91
C PHE A 27 15.31 0.47 -9.72
N ARG A 28 15.68 -0.82 -9.67
CA ARG A 28 16.58 -1.35 -8.64
C ARG A 28 17.95 -0.66 -8.71
N ILE A 29 18.52 -0.52 -9.90
CA ILE A 29 19.79 0.19 -10.12
C ILE A 29 19.65 1.65 -9.68
N PHE A 30 18.57 2.33 -10.08
CA PHE A 30 18.31 3.71 -9.65
C PHE A 30 18.31 3.85 -8.11
N LEU A 31 17.62 2.96 -7.39
CA LEU A 31 17.59 2.96 -5.93
C LEU A 31 18.99 2.74 -5.34
N LYS A 32 19.76 1.80 -5.89
CA LYS A 32 21.12 1.52 -5.42
C LYS A 32 22.06 2.70 -5.62
N GLU A 33 22.01 3.33 -6.79
CA GLU A 33 22.91 4.43 -7.16
C GLU A 33 22.59 5.72 -6.41
N ASN A 34 21.32 6.03 -6.18
CA ASN A 34 20.90 7.29 -5.56
C ASN A 34 20.68 7.20 -4.04
N TYR A 35 20.32 6.01 -3.53
CA TYR A 35 19.91 5.82 -2.13
C TYR A 35 20.66 4.70 -1.41
N GLY A 36 21.46 3.90 -2.13
CA GLY A 36 22.27 2.83 -1.59
C GLY A 36 21.57 1.46 -1.54
N GLU A 37 22.39 0.42 -1.47
CA GLU A 37 21.98 -1.00 -1.47
C GLU A 37 20.96 -1.35 -0.38
N ALA A 38 21.09 -0.76 0.80
CA ALA A 38 20.19 -1.00 1.93
C ALA A 38 18.76 -0.51 1.64
N VAL A 39 18.62 0.64 0.98
CA VAL A 39 17.31 1.18 0.60
C VAL A 39 16.69 0.33 -0.50
N ALA A 40 17.46 -0.01 -1.54
CA ALA A 40 17.00 -0.89 -2.60
C ALA A 40 16.48 -2.22 -2.04
N ASN A 41 17.23 -2.88 -1.15
CA ASN A 41 16.84 -4.16 -0.54
C ASN A 41 15.66 -4.05 0.43
N LYS A 42 15.50 -2.91 1.11
CA LYS A 42 14.36 -2.67 2.01
C LYS A 42 13.07 -2.38 1.23
N SER A 43 13.15 -1.66 0.11
CA SER A 43 12.02 -1.34 -0.74
C SER A 43 11.61 -2.52 -1.61
N GLU A 44 12.58 -3.26 -2.16
CA GLU A 44 12.38 -4.43 -3.01
C GLU A 44 12.14 -5.68 -2.16
N ARG A 45 10.92 -5.79 -1.66
CA ARG A 45 10.52 -6.90 -0.79
C ARG A 45 10.14 -8.12 -1.63
N ARG A 46 11.12 -9.01 -1.81
CA ARG A 46 11.08 -10.29 -2.55
C ARG A 46 10.05 -11.31 -2.00
N ASP A 47 9.50 -11.06 -0.82
CA ASP A 47 8.57 -11.90 -0.06
C ASP A 47 7.09 -11.67 -0.38
N MET A 48 6.73 -10.56 -1.03
CA MET A 48 5.34 -10.34 -1.46
C MET A 48 4.90 -11.30 -2.58
N GLY A 49 5.85 -11.97 -3.24
CA GLY A 49 5.60 -12.96 -4.27
C GLY A 49 4.91 -12.41 -5.50
N GLN A 50 5.08 -13.10 -6.63
CA GLN A 50 4.44 -12.74 -7.89
C GLN A 50 2.90 -12.71 -7.82
N GLY A 51 2.28 -13.29 -6.78
CA GLY A 51 0.84 -13.43 -6.65
C GLY A 51 0.06 -12.12 -6.58
N MET A 52 0.43 -11.20 -5.70
CA MET A 52 -0.35 -9.98 -5.45
C MET A 52 -0.13 -8.91 -6.53
N ILE A 53 1.12 -8.74 -6.97
CA ILE A 53 1.49 -7.85 -8.08
C ILE A 53 0.83 -8.35 -9.38
N LYS A 54 0.99 -9.62 -9.75
CA LYS A 54 0.35 -10.21 -10.96
C LYS A 54 -1.17 -10.17 -10.90
N GLN A 55 -1.75 -10.18 -9.70
CA GLN A 55 -3.17 -9.96 -9.53
C GLN A 55 -3.54 -8.52 -9.88
N LEU A 56 -2.81 -7.49 -9.43
CA LEU A 56 -3.06 -6.08 -9.79
C LEU A 56 -2.79 -5.74 -11.28
N LEU A 57 -1.99 -6.56 -11.99
CA LEU A 57 -1.63 -6.39 -13.42
C LEU A 57 -2.79 -6.57 -14.43
N GLY A 58 -4.05 -6.35 -14.05
CA GLY A 58 -5.20 -6.43 -14.98
C GLY A 58 -5.19 -5.40 -16.12
N GLY A 59 -4.14 -4.59 -16.26
CA GLY A 59 -4.01 -3.53 -17.28
C GLY A 59 -2.68 -2.74 -17.24
N TYR A 60 -1.92 -2.80 -16.14
CA TYR A 60 -0.63 -2.11 -16.00
C TYR A 60 0.54 -2.93 -16.56
N THR A 61 1.51 -2.26 -17.18
CA THR A 61 2.77 -2.88 -17.61
C THR A 61 3.73 -3.04 -16.43
N SER A 62 4.73 -3.93 -16.55
CA SER A 62 5.69 -4.21 -15.48
C SER A 62 6.54 -3.01 -15.06
N GLY A 63 6.57 -1.92 -15.84
CA GLY A 63 7.28 -0.68 -15.52
C GLY A 63 6.40 0.41 -14.87
N GLU A 64 5.12 0.14 -14.65
CA GLU A 64 4.18 1.13 -14.08
C GLU A 64 3.75 0.77 -12.65
N LEU A 65 4.09 -0.42 -12.17
CA LEU A 65 3.66 -0.93 -10.87
C LEU A 65 4.84 -1.13 -9.92
N TYR A 66 4.82 -0.37 -8.83
CA TYR A 66 5.80 -0.43 -7.76
C TYR A 66 5.07 -0.75 -6.46
N ALA A 67 5.44 -1.87 -5.82
CA ALA A 67 4.82 -2.31 -4.58
C ALA A 67 5.85 -2.35 -3.46
N THR A 68 5.43 -1.90 -2.28
CA THR A 68 6.17 -2.09 -1.04
C THR A 68 5.21 -2.53 0.06
N THR A 69 5.72 -3.19 1.08
CA THR A 69 4.99 -3.45 2.32
C THR A 69 5.56 -2.57 3.41
N TYR A 70 4.71 -2.11 4.32
CA TYR A 70 5.17 -1.41 5.51
C TYR A 70 5.83 -2.40 6.49
N ALA A 71 6.72 -1.87 7.34
CA ALA A 71 7.34 -2.61 8.44
C ALA A 71 8.26 -3.77 8.01
N ASP A 72 8.18 -4.89 8.74
CA ASP A 72 8.98 -6.09 8.57
C ASP A 72 8.30 -7.12 7.64
N GLY A 73 7.21 -6.75 6.97
CA GLY A 73 6.46 -7.63 6.07
C GLY A 73 5.69 -8.75 6.79
N GLY A 74 5.23 -8.49 8.02
CA GLY A 74 4.38 -9.41 8.78
C GLY A 74 5.14 -10.37 9.69
N ILE A 75 6.42 -10.11 9.95
CA ILE A 75 7.19 -10.84 10.96
C ILE A 75 6.65 -10.51 12.35
N THR A 76 6.39 -9.22 12.62
CA THR A 76 5.69 -8.82 13.84
C THR A 76 4.23 -9.26 13.76
N PRO A 77 3.73 -10.02 14.75
CA PRO A 77 2.32 -10.40 14.79
C PRO A 77 1.40 -9.17 14.73
N PHE A 78 0.29 -9.28 13.99
CA PHE A 78 -0.67 -8.19 13.78
C PHE A 78 -1.01 -7.41 15.07
N TRP A 79 -1.38 -8.13 16.14
CA TRP A 79 -1.77 -7.54 17.42
C TRP A 79 -0.65 -6.80 18.17
N SER A 80 0.60 -7.03 17.78
CA SER A 80 1.79 -6.42 18.36
C SER A 80 2.39 -5.32 17.48
N LYS A 81 1.71 -4.94 16.39
CA LYS A 81 2.23 -3.98 15.41
C LYS A 81 1.44 -2.66 15.38
N PRO A 82 1.85 -1.66 16.18
CA PRO A 82 1.46 -0.26 15.97
C PRO A 82 1.94 0.29 14.61
N MET A 83 1.35 1.42 14.20
CA MET A 83 1.72 2.16 13.00
C MET A 83 2.87 3.12 13.31
N TYR A 84 4.11 2.63 13.28
CA TYR A 84 5.28 3.40 13.73
C TYR A 84 5.73 4.46 12.71
N CYS A 85 6.40 5.51 13.20
CA CYS A 85 7.04 6.51 12.33
C CYS A 85 7.97 5.89 11.28
N ALA A 86 8.70 4.82 11.63
CA ALA A 86 9.58 4.12 10.70
C ALA A 86 8.83 3.48 9.51
N ASP A 87 7.60 3.00 9.74
CA ASP A 87 6.74 2.43 8.71
C ASP A 87 6.23 3.54 7.78
N VAL A 88 5.82 4.68 8.35
CA VAL A 88 5.40 5.88 7.63
C VAL A 88 6.53 6.42 6.75
N LYS A 89 7.74 6.55 7.31
CA LYS A 89 8.92 7.03 6.57
C LYS A 89 9.26 6.11 5.41
N GLN A 90 9.23 4.79 5.61
CA GLN A 90 9.46 3.83 4.53
C GLN A 90 8.50 4.03 3.36
N VAL A 91 7.19 4.13 3.64
CA VAL A 91 6.18 4.35 2.60
C VAL A 91 6.35 5.71 1.93
N ARG A 92 6.62 6.76 2.71
CA ARG A 92 6.83 8.12 2.21
C ARG A 92 8.05 8.22 1.28
N ASP A 93 9.17 7.64 1.69
CA ASP A 93 10.40 7.64 0.90
C ASP A 93 10.20 6.86 -0.39
N PHE A 94 9.49 5.74 -0.33
CA PHE A 94 9.17 4.95 -1.52
C PHE A 94 8.32 5.72 -2.55
N ILE A 95 7.26 6.41 -2.10
CA ILE A 95 6.44 7.28 -2.95
C ILE A 95 7.31 8.33 -3.66
N LYS A 96 8.20 8.98 -2.91
CA LYS A 96 9.11 10.01 -3.47
C LYS A 96 10.11 9.41 -4.46
N GLN A 97 10.65 8.23 -4.17
CA GLN A 97 11.59 7.52 -5.06
C GLN A 97 10.94 7.13 -6.38
N VAL A 98 9.69 6.64 -6.36
CA VAL A 98 8.94 6.32 -7.57
C VAL A 98 8.65 7.59 -8.38
N HIS A 99 8.21 8.66 -7.71
CA HIS A 99 7.98 9.96 -8.34
C HIS A 99 9.26 10.50 -9.03
N GLU A 100 10.40 10.48 -8.34
CA GLU A 100 11.68 10.94 -8.90
C GLU A 100 12.15 10.05 -10.06
N TYR A 101 12.05 8.74 -9.91
CA TYR A 101 12.47 7.78 -10.93
C TYR A 101 11.67 7.93 -12.23
N THR A 102 10.35 8.02 -12.10
CA THR A 102 9.43 8.14 -13.24
C THR A 102 9.30 9.57 -13.76
N ASN A 103 9.75 10.55 -12.97
CA ASN A 103 9.54 11.98 -13.21
C ASN A 103 8.06 12.30 -13.52
N SER A 104 7.15 11.67 -12.79
CA SER A 104 5.70 11.74 -12.99
C SER A 104 4.98 11.72 -11.65
N SER A 105 3.77 12.27 -11.59
CA SER A 105 2.86 12.00 -10.47
C SER A 105 2.62 10.50 -10.34
N VAL A 106 2.39 10.05 -9.11
CA VAL A 106 2.18 8.63 -8.79
C VAL A 106 0.75 8.35 -8.36
N ASP A 107 0.31 7.13 -8.62
CA ASP A 107 -0.90 6.55 -8.08
C ASP A 107 -0.57 5.65 -6.89
N VAL A 108 -1.36 5.75 -5.81
CA VAL A 108 -1.08 5.05 -4.55
C VAL A 108 -2.30 4.24 -4.11
N ILE A 109 -2.12 2.94 -3.90
CA ILE A 109 -3.12 2.07 -3.27
C ILE A 109 -2.69 1.68 -1.85
N GLY A 110 -3.51 2.01 -0.86
CA GLY A 110 -3.37 1.55 0.52
C GLY A 110 -4.38 0.45 0.81
N TYR A 111 -3.94 -0.68 1.36
CA TYR A 111 -4.82 -1.79 1.73
C TYR A 111 -4.75 -2.07 3.23
N SER A 112 -5.89 -2.33 3.87
CA SER A 112 -5.94 -2.64 5.31
C SER A 112 -5.29 -1.54 6.17
N MET A 113 -4.45 -1.90 7.14
CA MET A 113 -3.65 -0.95 7.93
C MET A 113 -2.75 -0.05 7.05
N GLY A 114 -2.36 -0.50 5.86
CA GLY A 114 -1.63 0.30 4.88
C GLY A 114 -2.36 1.57 4.44
N THR A 115 -3.69 1.60 4.52
CA THR A 115 -4.46 2.82 4.27
C THR A 115 -4.08 3.93 5.26
N ALA A 116 -4.06 3.64 6.56
CA ALA A 116 -3.69 4.62 7.58
C ALA A 116 -2.22 5.05 7.44
N ILE A 117 -1.31 4.09 7.22
CA ILE A 117 0.12 4.35 7.08
C ILE A 117 0.41 5.22 5.85
N SER A 118 -0.16 4.89 4.69
CA SER A 118 -0.01 5.69 3.47
C SER A 118 -0.63 7.07 3.65
N ARG A 119 -1.82 7.16 4.26
CA ARG A 119 -2.42 8.46 4.58
C ARG A 119 -1.52 9.32 5.46
N LYS A 120 -0.85 8.77 6.47
CA LYS A 120 0.10 9.56 7.28
C LYS A 120 1.36 9.94 6.47
N ALA A 121 1.86 9.05 5.62
CA ALA A 121 2.99 9.31 4.75
C ALA A 121 2.71 10.46 3.77
N LEU A 122 1.50 10.51 3.21
CA LEU A 122 1.02 11.54 2.29
C LEU A 122 0.75 12.86 3.01
N LEU A 123 0.19 12.82 4.22
CA LEU A 123 -0.08 14.00 5.04
C LEU A 123 1.20 14.74 5.45
N GLY A 124 2.26 14.00 5.76
CA GLY A 124 3.48 14.56 6.33
C GLY A 124 3.28 15.10 7.76
N GLY A 125 3.92 16.23 8.05
CA GLY A 125 3.97 16.83 9.38
C GLY A 125 4.78 16.00 10.37
N ARG A 126 4.41 16.02 11.65
CA ARG A 126 5.13 15.26 12.68
C ARG A 126 4.61 13.83 12.82
N CYS A 127 5.50 12.87 13.00
CA CYS A 127 5.16 11.53 13.47
C CYS A 127 4.49 11.60 14.86
N VAL A 128 3.43 10.83 15.04
CA VAL A 128 2.57 10.90 16.24
C VAL A 128 3.24 10.27 17.46
N ASP A 129 4.04 9.23 17.24
CA ASP A 129 4.77 8.48 18.25
C ASP A 129 6.13 9.10 18.59
N THR A 130 6.92 9.50 17.59
CA THR A 130 8.30 9.99 17.79
C THR A 130 8.46 11.51 17.69
N GLY A 131 7.51 12.23 17.09
CA GLY A 131 7.62 13.67 16.84
C GLY A 131 8.58 14.09 15.72
N GLU A 132 9.21 13.11 15.06
CA GLU A 132 10.08 13.33 13.89
C GLU A 132 9.31 14.03 12.76
N ASP A 133 9.99 14.92 12.05
CA ASP A 133 9.40 15.66 10.95
C ASP A 133 9.45 14.85 9.65
N LEU A 134 8.29 14.65 9.04
CA LEU A 134 8.12 14.03 7.72
C LEU A 134 8.21 15.09 6.61
N GLY A 135 8.11 16.38 6.93
CA GLY A 135 8.04 17.48 5.98
C GLY A 135 6.62 17.74 5.47
N PRO A 136 6.45 18.50 4.37
CA PRO A 136 5.14 18.92 3.88
C PRO A 136 4.32 17.74 3.30
N PRO A 137 3.01 17.93 3.06
CA PRO A 137 2.19 16.96 2.35
C PRO A 137 2.76 16.60 0.96
N LEU A 138 2.49 15.39 0.47
CA LEU A 138 2.86 14.92 -0.89
C LEU A 138 1.71 15.07 -1.90
N THR A 139 0.67 15.83 -1.57
CA THR A 139 -0.55 15.97 -2.37
C THR A 139 -0.25 16.35 -3.84
N ASP A 140 0.79 17.15 -4.08
CA ASP A 140 1.13 17.66 -5.42
C ASP A 140 1.81 16.62 -6.32
N ILE A 141 2.38 15.55 -5.75
CA ILE A 141 3.05 14.48 -6.50
C ILE A 141 2.23 13.20 -6.59
N VAL A 142 1.02 13.19 -6.00
CA VAL A 142 0.10 12.06 -6.06
C VAL A 142 -1.12 12.45 -6.87
N ASP A 143 -1.33 11.76 -7.99
CA ASP A 143 -2.52 11.94 -8.80
C ASP A 143 -3.72 11.35 -8.06
N THR A 144 -3.74 10.03 -7.90
CA THR A 144 -4.87 9.34 -7.26
C THR A 144 -4.43 8.46 -6.09
N PHE A 145 -5.14 8.57 -4.97
CA PHE A 145 -5.06 7.65 -3.84
C PHE A 145 -6.29 6.73 -3.77
N ILE A 146 -6.09 5.44 -3.57
CA ILE A 146 -7.19 4.49 -3.30
C ILE A 146 -6.94 3.78 -1.97
N GLY A 147 -7.88 3.91 -1.02
CA GLY A 147 -7.92 3.10 0.20
C GLY A 147 -8.84 1.89 0.02
N VAL A 148 -8.33 0.67 0.14
CA VAL A 148 -9.12 -0.57 0.02
C VAL A 148 -9.18 -1.28 1.36
N ALA A 149 -10.40 -1.56 1.85
CA ALA A 149 -10.65 -2.22 3.13
C ALA A 149 -9.79 -1.61 4.26
N GLY A 150 -9.71 -0.27 4.28
CA GLY A 150 -8.71 0.45 5.04
C GLY A 150 -9.09 0.75 6.48
N VAL A 151 -8.09 0.81 7.36
CA VAL A 151 -8.23 1.40 8.70
C VAL A 151 -8.31 2.94 8.55
N ALA A 152 -9.46 3.48 8.20
CA ALA A 152 -9.62 4.93 7.99
C ALA A 152 -10.01 5.67 9.28
N ARG A 153 -11.07 5.20 9.94
CA ARG A 153 -11.54 5.66 11.26
C ARG A 153 -11.21 4.70 12.38
N GLY A 154 -10.71 3.51 12.07
CA GLY A 154 -10.24 2.55 13.04
C GLY A 154 -10.53 1.11 12.64
N TYR A 155 -10.16 0.23 13.56
CA TYR A 155 -10.52 -1.17 13.59
C TYR A 155 -11.60 -1.35 14.67
N GLU A 156 -12.78 -1.90 14.32
CA GLU A 156 -13.96 -1.92 15.20
C GLU A 156 -13.67 -2.62 16.54
N GLN A 157 -12.97 -3.76 16.49
CA GLN A 157 -12.64 -4.57 17.66
C GLN A 157 -11.19 -4.34 18.10
N CYS A 158 -10.82 -3.10 18.44
CA CYS A 158 -9.44 -2.74 18.79
C CYS A 158 -9.22 -2.45 20.29
N PRO A 159 -9.11 -3.48 21.16
CA PRO A 159 -8.91 -3.29 22.59
C PRO A 159 -7.52 -2.72 22.88
N THR A 160 -7.47 -1.67 23.71
CA THR A 160 -6.25 -0.93 24.05
C THR A 160 -5.20 -1.77 24.81
N SER A 161 -5.55 -2.98 25.26
CA SER A 161 -4.62 -3.95 25.83
C SER A 161 -3.63 -4.52 24.81
N PHE A 162 -3.93 -4.43 23.51
CA PHE A 162 -3.02 -4.86 22.46
C PHE A 162 -2.19 -3.68 21.94
N PRO A 163 -0.86 -3.84 21.75
CA PRO A 163 -0.01 -2.78 21.21
C PRO A 163 -0.53 -2.19 19.91
N ALA A 164 -1.01 -3.00 18.96
CA ALA A 164 -1.56 -2.52 17.69
C ALA A 164 -2.80 -1.62 17.82
N CYS A 165 -3.42 -1.59 19.01
CA CYS A 165 -4.64 -0.87 19.34
C CYS A 165 -4.43 0.22 20.40
N ASN A 166 -3.19 0.61 20.66
CA ASN A 166 -2.90 1.66 21.64
C ASN A 166 -3.45 3.04 21.20
N LEU A 167 -3.64 3.94 22.16
CA LEU A 167 -4.21 5.29 21.93
C LEU A 167 -3.21 6.32 21.38
N VAL A 168 -1.98 5.94 21.08
CA VAL A 168 -0.97 6.80 20.46
C VAL A 168 -0.93 6.55 18.95
N ASN A 169 -0.38 5.41 18.55
CA ASN A 169 -0.15 5.02 17.15
C ASN A 169 -0.80 3.69 16.79
N GLY A 170 -1.86 3.31 17.50
CA GLY A 170 -2.66 2.13 17.20
C GLY A 170 -3.88 2.42 16.33
N MET A 171 -4.55 1.35 15.92
CA MET A 171 -5.74 1.37 15.06
C MET A 171 -7.05 1.60 15.83
N ASN A 172 -6.98 1.85 17.14
CA ASN A 172 -8.15 2.22 17.92
C ASN A 172 -8.67 3.57 17.43
N CYS A 173 -9.98 3.69 17.22
CA CYS A 173 -10.59 4.88 16.64
C CYS A 173 -10.40 6.18 17.45
N GLY A 174 -10.05 6.06 18.74
CA GLY A 174 -9.65 7.18 19.60
C GLY A 174 -8.14 7.41 19.70
N SER A 175 -7.32 6.79 18.84
CA SER A 175 -5.88 7.00 18.86
C SER A 175 -5.50 8.37 18.29
N ARG A 176 -4.44 8.97 18.83
CA ARG A 176 -3.88 10.23 18.31
C ARG A 176 -3.49 10.13 16.84
N TYR A 177 -3.14 8.94 16.37
CA TYR A 177 -2.80 8.70 14.97
C TYR A 177 -3.99 8.85 14.06
N LEU A 178 -5.12 8.20 14.40
CA LEU A 178 -6.34 8.32 13.60
C LEU A 178 -6.98 9.69 13.73
N GLU A 179 -6.83 10.36 14.86
CA GLU A 179 -7.18 11.78 15.00
C GLU A 179 -6.37 12.66 14.03
N ASP A 180 -5.05 12.49 13.99
CA ASP A 180 -4.15 13.29 13.16
C ASP A 180 -4.47 13.18 11.67
N VAL A 181 -4.58 11.96 11.12
CA VAL A 181 -4.90 11.73 9.70
C VAL A 181 -6.33 12.12 9.31
N ASN A 182 -7.24 12.27 10.28
CA ASN A 182 -8.61 12.71 10.05
C ASN A 182 -8.85 14.17 10.45
N SER A 183 -7.81 14.90 10.88
CA SER A 183 -7.91 16.29 11.38
C SER A 183 -8.11 17.35 10.29
N LYS A 184 -7.95 16.98 9.02
CA LYS A 184 -7.95 17.93 7.90
C LYS A 184 -9.36 18.20 7.39
N ASP A 185 -9.65 19.48 7.14
CA ASP A 185 -10.90 19.93 6.54
C ASP A 185 -10.90 19.86 5.01
N ALA A 186 -9.75 19.55 4.41
CA ALA A 186 -9.60 19.28 2.99
C ALA A 186 -8.93 17.92 2.76
N LYS A 187 -9.15 17.36 1.56
CA LYS A 187 -8.43 16.19 1.05
C LYS A 187 -6.94 16.51 0.92
N TYR A 188 -6.08 15.55 1.23
CA TYR A 188 -4.63 15.71 1.10
C TYR A 188 -3.96 14.49 0.46
N GLU A 189 -4.68 13.38 0.31
CA GLU A 189 -4.13 12.10 -0.13
C GLU A 189 -3.60 12.14 -1.57
N GLY A 190 -4.12 13.05 -2.40
CA GLY A 190 -3.71 13.29 -3.78
C GLY A 190 -4.64 14.30 -4.45
N GLN A 191 -4.48 14.51 -5.75
CA GLN A 191 -5.44 15.27 -6.56
C GLN A 191 -6.82 14.60 -6.56
N HIS A 192 -6.83 13.26 -6.50
CA HIS A 192 -8.00 12.42 -6.35
C HIS A 192 -7.82 11.43 -5.19
N SER A 193 -8.92 11.08 -4.50
CA SER A 193 -8.92 10.04 -3.49
C SER A 193 -10.23 9.27 -3.47
N PHE A 194 -10.15 7.94 -3.50
CA PHE A 194 -11.28 7.04 -3.49
C PHE A 194 -11.12 5.96 -2.42
N TYR A 195 -12.24 5.41 -1.97
CA TYR A 195 -12.23 4.35 -0.96
C TYR A 195 -13.16 3.20 -1.35
N ILE A 196 -12.63 1.98 -1.29
CA ILE A 196 -13.35 0.75 -1.60
C ILE A 196 -13.48 -0.07 -0.32
N TYR A 197 -14.69 -0.41 0.08
CA TYR A 197 -14.92 -1.21 1.28
C TYR A 197 -16.13 -2.12 1.13
N SER A 198 -16.22 -3.15 1.97
CA SER A 198 -17.33 -4.08 2.02
C SER A 198 -17.93 -4.08 3.42
N MET A 199 -19.27 -4.08 3.51
CA MET A 199 -19.94 -4.23 4.81
C MET A 199 -19.80 -5.63 5.39
N ASP A 200 -19.40 -6.59 4.55
CA ASP A 200 -19.14 -7.99 4.94
C ASP A 200 -17.66 -8.21 5.30
N ASP A 201 -16.85 -7.14 5.30
CA ASP A 201 -15.50 -7.15 5.84
C ASP A 201 -15.56 -7.19 7.37
N THR A 202 -15.57 -8.41 7.92
CA THR A 202 -15.56 -8.65 9.36
C THR A 202 -14.20 -8.45 10.02
N VAL A 203 -13.14 -8.17 9.24
CA VAL A 203 -11.84 -7.80 9.81
C VAL A 203 -11.95 -6.37 10.27
N ILE A 204 -12.01 -5.39 9.38
CA ILE A 204 -12.04 -3.98 9.79
C ILE A 204 -13.29 -3.66 10.64
N GLY A 205 -14.40 -4.29 10.28
CA GLY A 205 -15.69 -4.01 10.89
C GLY A 205 -16.37 -2.79 10.27
N THR A 206 -17.50 -2.43 10.84
CA THR A 206 -18.41 -1.42 10.29
C THR A 206 -18.48 -0.16 11.15
N GLN A 207 -18.44 -0.28 12.49
CA GLN A 207 -18.66 0.85 13.39
C GLN A 207 -17.40 1.22 14.19
N CYS A 208 -16.93 2.46 14.01
CA CYS A 208 -15.75 2.99 14.69
C CYS A 208 -16.05 4.38 15.27
N CYS A 209 -16.18 4.48 16.60
CA CYS A 209 -16.36 5.76 17.31
C CYS A 209 -17.53 6.62 16.77
N GLY A 210 -18.66 6.00 16.41
CA GLY A 210 -19.83 6.73 15.86
C GLY A 210 -19.83 6.91 14.34
N HIS A 211 -18.77 6.47 13.67
CA HIS A 211 -18.56 6.58 12.23
C HIS A 211 -18.49 5.20 11.57
N LEU A 212 -18.67 5.16 10.25
CA LEU A 212 -18.27 3.97 9.49
C LEU A 212 -16.74 3.82 9.56
N CYS A 213 -16.24 2.64 9.92
CA CYS A 213 -14.80 2.39 9.98
C CYS A 213 -14.00 2.79 8.72
N PRO A 214 -14.50 2.59 7.49
CA PRO A 214 -13.80 3.01 6.27
C PRO A 214 -14.05 4.48 5.86
N GLU A 215 -14.82 5.26 6.61
CA GLU A 215 -15.23 6.62 6.22
C GLU A 215 -14.07 7.63 6.19
N VAL A 216 -13.98 8.42 5.11
CA VAL A 216 -13.05 9.56 5.00
C VAL A 216 -13.80 10.80 4.54
N LYS A 217 -13.87 11.83 5.39
CA LYS A 217 -14.75 13.01 5.22
C LYS A 217 -14.63 13.69 3.84
N ASN A 218 -13.43 13.82 3.30
CA ASN A 218 -13.13 14.65 2.13
C ASN A 218 -12.80 13.84 0.87
N ALA A 219 -13.10 12.54 0.84
CA ALA A 219 -12.84 11.70 -0.34
C ALA A 219 -13.72 12.11 -1.53
N ASP A 220 -13.23 11.90 -2.76
CA ASP A 220 -14.02 12.18 -3.97
C ASP A 220 -15.11 11.15 -4.20
N GLY A 221 -14.95 9.94 -3.65
CA GLY A 221 -16.04 8.99 -3.59
C GLY A 221 -15.69 7.61 -3.05
N PHE A 222 -16.72 6.77 -2.99
CA PHE A 222 -16.70 5.48 -2.32
C PHE A 222 -17.34 4.38 -3.17
N SER A 223 -16.70 3.22 -3.25
CA SER A 223 -17.32 1.98 -3.73
C SER A 223 -17.62 1.05 -2.56
N GLN A 224 -18.90 0.94 -2.19
CA GLN A 224 -19.38 0.08 -1.12
C GLN A 224 -19.88 -1.26 -1.68
N HIS A 225 -19.43 -2.36 -1.06
CA HIS A 225 -19.80 -3.73 -1.41
C HIS A 225 -20.46 -4.47 -0.21
N ARG A 226 -21.03 -5.65 -0.47
CA ARG A 226 -21.71 -6.51 0.52
C ARG A 226 -21.45 -8.01 0.35
N VAL A 227 -20.40 -8.38 -0.37
CA VAL A 227 -20.12 -9.81 -0.67
C VAL A 227 -18.64 -10.16 -0.59
N HIS A 228 -17.76 -9.15 -0.54
CA HIS A 228 -16.33 -9.37 -0.46
C HIS A 228 -15.90 -9.38 1.01
N ASN A 229 -15.11 -10.37 1.39
CA ASN A 229 -14.35 -10.37 2.64
C ASN A 229 -13.09 -9.51 2.51
N HIS A 230 -12.40 -9.27 3.63
CA HIS A 230 -11.19 -8.44 3.72
C HIS A 230 -10.15 -8.75 2.62
N GLY A 231 -9.82 -10.03 2.40
CA GLY A 231 -8.81 -10.43 1.41
C GLY A 231 -9.30 -10.35 -0.03
N SER A 232 -10.53 -10.82 -0.28
CA SER A 232 -11.10 -10.88 -1.64
C SER A 232 -11.37 -9.51 -2.24
N ILE A 233 -11.70 -8.50 -1.43
CA ILE A 233 -12.09 -7.18 -1.95
C ILE A 233 -10.96 -6.50 -2.73
N LEU A 234 -9.70 -6.72 -2.35
CA LEU A 234 -8.57 -6.17 -3.08
C LEU A 234 -8.47 -6.75 -4.49
N THR A 235 -8.77 -8.03 -4.66
CA THR A 235 -8.59 -8.71 -5.95
C THR A 235 -9.84 -8.70 -6.82
N GLU A 236 -11.02 -8.65 -6.22
CA GLU A 236 -12.31 -8.68 -6.92
C GLU A 236 -12.78 -7.28 -7.36
N THR A 237 -12.12 -6.21 -6.90
CA THR A 237 -12.45 -4.82 -7.27
C THR A 237 -11.43 -4.16 -8.19
N LYS A 238 -10.54 -4.92 -8.84
CA LYS A 238 -9.46 -4.38 -9.70
C LYS A 238 -9.99 -3.51 -10.84
N ASP A 239 -11.08 -3.91 -11.48
CA ASP A 239 -11.68 -3.12 -12.57
C ASP A 239 -12.15 -1.76 -12.05
N ILE A 240 -12.65 -1.70 -10.81
CA ILE A 240 -13.04 -0.46 -10.14
C ILE A 240 -11.80 0.37 -9.78
N GLN A 241 -10.74 -0.27 -9.27
CA GLN A 241 -9.46 0.39 -8.97
C GLN A 241 -8.87 1.04 -10.23
N TYR A 242 -8.86 0.31 -11.34
CA TYR A 242 -8.38 0.83 -12.64
C TYR A 242 -9.18 2.05 -13.09
N GLU A 243 -10.51 2.00 -12.99
CA GLU A 243 -11.39 3.10 -13.39
C GLU A 243 -11.27 4.33 -12.48
N MET A 244 -10.95 4.12 -11.20
CA MET A 244 -10.62 5.19 -10.28
C MET A 244 -9.26 5.83 -10.60
N PHE A 245 -8.23 5.05 -10.94
CA PHE A 245 -6.92 5.57 -11.32
C PHE A 245 -6.92 6.28 -12.69
N VAL A 246 -7.51 5.65 -13.70
CA VAL A 246 -7.40 6.13 -15.09
C VAL A 246 -8.46 7.17 -15.43
N ASN A 247 -9.69 7.00 -14.93
CA ASN A 247 -10.83 7.83 -15.32
C ASN A 247 -11.37 8.69 -14.16
N HIS A 248 -10.80 8.57 -12.96
CA HIS A 248 -11.25 9.25 -11.73
C HIS A 248 -12.74 9.05 -11.44
N LYS A 249 -13.25 7.84 -11.76
CA LYS A 249 -14.67 7.51 -11.64
C LYS A 249 -14.92 6.46 -10.59
N VAL A 250 -15.97 6.68 -9.80
CA VAL A 250 -16.54 5.66 -8.92
C VAL A 250 -17.56 4.84 -9.69
N ILE A 251 -17.26 3.55 -9.87
CA ILE A 251 -18.21 2.58 -10.42
C ILE A 251 -19.00 1.96 -9.27
N LYS A 252 -20.33 2.10 -9.31
CA LYS A 252 -21.19 1.39 -8.37
C LYS A 252 -21.29 -0.08 -8.77
N PRO A 253 -21.12 -1.04 -7.83
CA PRO A 253 -21.25 -2.45 -8.16
C PRO A 253 -22.65 -2.77 -8.69
N LYS A 254 -22.72 -3.66 -9.70
CA LYS A 254 -23.97 -4.05 -10.37
C LYS A 254 -24.97 -4.80 -9.46
N SER A 255 -24.55 -5.22 -8.27
CA SER A 255 -25.37 -5.93 -7.27
C SER A 255 -25.71 -5.04 -6.06
N ALA A 256 -26.24 -3.84 -6.33
CA ALA A 256 -26.76 -2.94 -5.30
C ALA A 256 -28.29 -3.10 -5.04
N PHE A 257 -28.87 -4.25 -5.40
CA PHE A 257 -30.26 -4.63 -5.10
C PHE A 257 -30.33 -6.10 -4.70
#